data_AF-A0A9E2Y1E3-F1
#
_entry.id   AF-A0A9E2Y1E3-F1
#
_cell.length_a   1.000
_cell.length_b   1.000
_cell.length_c   1.000
_cell.angle_alpha   90.00
_cell.angle_beta   90.00
_cell.angle_gamma   90.00
#
_symmetry.space_group_name_H-M   'P 1'
#
loop_
_entity.id
_entity.type
_entity.pdbx_description
1 polymer ?
#
loop_
_entity_poly.entity_id
_entity_poly.type
_entity_poly.pdbx_seq_one_letter_code
_entity_poly.pdbx_strand_id
1 'polypeptide(L)' 'MADAALLSPSDLGLSAQGEELQSLGIRAARARAEREVLQLALAQAGSNLSKAAKLLGISRPTLYDLIQQHQIGLDA' A
#
# COMPACT_ATOMS: atom_id res chain seq x y z
N MET A 1 -32.21 -15.86 -33.34
CA MET A 1 -32.39 -15.31 -31.98
C MET A 1 -31.37 -15.99 -31.09
N ALA A 2 -30.43 -15.25 -30.50
CA ALA A 2 -29.41 -15.81 -29.61
C ALA A 2 -29.64 -15.20 -28.21
N ASP A 3 -30.48 -15.88 -27.43
CA ASP A 3 -30.65 -15.59 -26.01
C ASP A 3 -29.62 -16.47 -25.26
N ALA A 4 -28.35 -16.10 -25.37
CA ALA A 4 -27.29 -16.77 -24.63
C ALA A 4 -27.19 -16.08 -23.26
N ALA A 5 -27.38 -16.85 -22.19
CA ALA A 5 -27.18 -16.40 -20.83
C ALA A 5 -25.83 -15.68 -20.71
N LEU A 6 -25.86 -14.40 -20.32
CA LEU A 6 -24.67 -13.60 -20.13
C LEU A 6 -23.83 -14.24 -19.03
N LEU A 7 -22.58 -14.59 -19.33
CA LEU A 7 -21.64 -15.11 -18.34
C LEU A 7 -21.43 -14.06 -17.25
N SER A 8 -21.59 -14.48 -16.00
CA SER A 8 -21.29 -13.66 -14.84
C SER A 8 -19.78 -13.68 -14.54
N PRO A 9 -19.23 -12.66 -13.86
CA PRO A 9 -17.82 -12.64 -13.47
C PRO A 9 -17.41 -13.90 -12.67
N SER A 10 -18.34 -14.42 -11.88
CA SER A 10 -18.21 -15.66 -11.11
C SER A 10 -17.91 -16.87 -12.00
N ASP A 11 -18.51 -16.94 -13.21
CA ASP A 11 -18.29 -18.02 -14.17
C ASP A 11 -16.87 -18.01 -14.74
N LEU A 12 -16.22 -16.84 -14.72
CA LEU A 12 -14.83 -16.66 -15.13
C LEU A 12 -13.84 -16.82 -13.96
N GLY A 13 -14.30 -17.20 -12.77
CA GLY A 13 -13.48 -17.25 -11.57
C GLY A 13 -12.98 -15.86 -11.13
N LEU A 14 -13.58 -14.79 -11.65
CA LEU A 14 -13.29 -13.43 -11.25
C LEU A 14 -14.08 -13.15 -9.99
N SER A 15 -13.42 -13.27 -8.84
CA SER A 15 -13.93 -12.70 -7.61
C SER A 15 -14.18 -11.22 -7.87
N ALA A 16 -15.41 -10.75 -7.63
CA ALA A 16 -15.61 -9.35 -7.30
C ALA A 16 -14.96 -9.10 -5.92
N GLN A 17 -13.64 -9.21 -5.86
CA GLN A 17 -12.89 -8.29 -5.05
C GLN A 17 -13.22 -6.95 -5.70
N GLY A 18 -14.34 -6.37 -5.28
CA GLY A 18 -14.56 -4.96 -5.49
C GLY A 18 -13.23 -4.37 -5.09
N GLU A 19 -12.54 -3.76 -6.05
CA GLU A 19 -11.61 -2.72 -5.71
C GLU A 19 -12.49 -1.79 -4.88
N GLU A 20 -12.48 -1.97 -3.55
CA GLU A 20 -13.18 -1.12 -2.60
C GLU A 20 -12.83 0.25 -3.11
N LEU A 21 -13.80 0.97 -3.70
CA LEU A 21 -13.54 2.14 -4.54
C LEU A 21 -12.47 2.95 -3.82
N GLN A 22 -11.21 2.76 -4.23
CA GLN A 22 -10.11 3.06 -3.30
C GLN A 22 -10.19 4.53 -3.19
N SER A 23 -10.52 5.03 -1.99
CA SER A 23 -11.12 6.35 -1.82
C SER A 23 -10.42 7.31 -2.78
N LEU A 24 -11.06 7.68 -3.89
CA LEU A 24 -10.41 8.23 -5.11
C LEU A 24 -9.78 9.62 -4.86
N GLY A 25 -9.70 10.03 -3.60
CA GLY A 25 -8.96 11.18 -3.14
C GLY A 25 -7.46 10.95 -3.23
N ILE A 26 -6.79 11.89 -3.89
CA ILE A 26 -5.33 12.00 -3.98
C ILE A 26 -4.63 11.86 -2.61
N ARG A 27 -5.26 12.33 -1.53
CA ARG A 27 -4.75 12.17 -0.16
C ARG A 27 -4.58 10.71 0.24
N ALA A 28 -5.58 9.87 -0.01
CA ALA A 28 -5.55 8.46 0.34
C ALA A 28 -4.55 7.70 -0.55
N ALA A 29 -4.55 7.99 -1.85
CA ALA A 29 -3.59 7.41 -2.80
C ALA A 29 -2.14 7.72 -2.40
N ARG A 30 -1.85 8.98 -2.03
CA ARG A 30 -0.53 9.38 -1.54
C ARG A 30 -0.15 8.66 -0.26
N ALA A 31 -1.08 8.57 0.71
CA ALA A 31 -0.79 7.90 1.98
C ALA A 31 -0.46 6.41 1.78
N ARG A 32 -1.18 5.73 0.88
CA ARG A 32 -0.88 4.35 0.50
C ARG A 32 0.51 4.21 -0.11
N ALA A 33 0.84 5.04 -1.11
CA ALA A 33 2.14 4.99 -1.76
C ALA A 33 3.28 5.28 -0.78
N GLU A 34 3.11 6.26 0.11
CA GLU A 34 4.09 6.56 1.16
C GLU A 34 4.28 5.35 2.10
N ARG A 35 3.18 4.71 2.53
CA ARG A 35 3.23 3.52 3.38
C ARG A 35 3.94 2.34 2.72
N GLU A 36 3.65 2.06 1.44
CA GLU A 36 4.29 0.98 0.68
C GLU A 36 5.81 1.20 0.59
N VAL A 37 6.24 2.43 0.27
CA VAL A 37 7.67 2.77 0.17
C VAL A 37 8.38 2.69 1.53
N LEU A 38 7.73 3.14 2.60
CA LEU A 38 8.26 3.03 3.97
C LEU A 38 8.47 1.55 4.37
N GLN A 39 7.49 0.69 4.10
CA GLN A 39 7.59 -0.75 4.40
C GLN A 39 8.73 -1.40 3.62
N LEU A 40 8.86 -1.11 2.32
CA LEU A 40 9.94 -1.64 1.49
C LEU A 40 11.32 -1.22 2.02
N ALA A 41 11.48 0.06 2.39
CA ALA A 41 12.72 0.57 2.94
C ALA A 41 13.07 -0.06 4.29
N LEU A 42 12.08 -0.29 5.16
CA LEU A 42 12.28 -0.97 6.44
C LEU A 42 12.68 -2.43 6.26
N ALA A 43 12.04 -3.16 5.34
CA ALA A 43 12.37 -4.53 5.00
C ALA A 43 13.80 -4.65 4.45
N GLN A 44 14.18 -3.77 3.51
CA GLN A 44 15.54 -3.74 2.95
C GLN A 44 16.61 -3.29 3.97
N ALA A 45 16.21 -2.45 4.93
CA ALA A 45 17.07 -2.03 6.02
C ALA A 45 17.21 -3.07 7.15
N GLY A 46 16.37 -4.12 7.18
CA GLY A 46 16.33 -5.09 8.28
C GLY A 46 15.95 -4.43 9.60
N SER A 47 14.90 -3.59 9.59
CA SER A 47 14.44 -2.81 10.75
C SER A 47 15.44 -1.76 11.29
N ASN A 48 16.54 -1.49 10.55
CA ASN A 48 17.45 -0.40 10.89
C ASN A 48 16.93 0.95 10.38
N LEU A 49 16.30 1.71 11.28
CA LEU A 49 15.72 3.03 11.00
C LEU A 49 16.71 4.03 10.38
N SER A 50 17.99 4.00 10.79
CA SER A 50 19.03 4.88 10.22
C SER A 50 19.30 4.55 8.75
N LYS A 51 19.34 3.25 8.45
CA LYS A 51 19.59 2.76 7.10
C LYS A 51 18.37 3.00 6.22
N ALA A 52 17.16 2.78 6.73
CA ALA A 52 15.91 3.09 6.04
C ALA A 52 15.80 4.59 5.71
N ALA A 53 16.10 5.48 6.67
CA ALA A 53 16.09 6.92 6.43
C ALA A 53 17.07 7.35 5.33
N LYS A 54 18.28 6.76 5.31
CA LYS A 54 19.26 6.98 4.24
C LYS A 54 18.78 6.47 2.89
N LEU A 55 18.17 5.28 2.84
CA LEU A 55 17.60 4.71 1.60
C LEU A 55 16.48 5.58 1.03
N LEU A 56 15.66 6.16 1.91
CA LEU A 56 14.55 7.05 1.55
C LEU A 56 15.00 8.49 1.26
N GLY A 57 16.26 8.85 1.51
CA GLY A 57 16.77 10.20 1.30
C GLY A 57 16.21 11.25 2.27
N ILE A 58 15.76 10.83 3.46
CA ILE A 58 15.14 11.71 4.46
C ILE A 58 15.90 11.69 5.79
N SER A 59 15.57 12.66 6.66
CA SER A 59 16.10 12.70 8.02
C SER A 59 15.45 11.63 8.91
N ARG A 60 16.14 11.21 9.99
CA ARG A 60 15.57 10.26 10.97
C ARG A 60 14.30 10.81 11.66
N PRO A 61 14.25 12.08 12.10
CA PRO A 61 13.01 12.68 12.63
C PRO A 61 11.84 12.57 11.64
N THR A 62 12.06 12.89 10.36
CA THR A 62 11.03 12.77 9.32
C THR A 62 10.54 11.33 9.15
N LEU A 63 11.44 10.35 9.22
CA LEU A 63 11.06 8.95 9.19
C LEU A 63 10.19 8.56 10.40
N TYR A 64 10.52 9.03 11.60
CA TYR A 64 9.71 8.81 12.79
C TYR A 64 8.30 9.39 12.64
N ASP A 65 8.20 10.64 12.17
CA ASP A 65 6.91 11.30 11.93
C ASP A 65 6.06 10.51 10.94
N LEU A 66 6.66 10.05 9.85
CA LEU A 66 5.98 9.25 8.82
C LEU A 66 5.52 7.88 9.35
N ILE A 67 6.33 7.20 10.15
CA ILE A 67 5.95 5.91 10.75
C ILE A 67 4.77 6.09 11.71
N GLN A 68 4.78 7.15 12.53
CA GLN A 68 3.67 7.47 13.43
C GLN A 68 2.40 7.84 12.65
N GLN A 69 2.53 8.69 11.62
CA GLN A 69 1.42 9.15 10.79
C GLN A 69 0.73 7.98 10.06
N HIS A 70 1.51 7.04 9.55
CA HIS A 70 1.01 5.90 8.77
C HIS A 70 0.75 4.63 9.60
N GLN A 71 0.96 4.71 10.93
CA GLN A 71 0.78 3.60 11.89
C GLN A 71 1.45 2.31 11.41
N ILE A 72 2.68 2.42 10.90
CA ILE A 72 3.39 1.27 10.35
C ILE A 72 3.89 0.43 11.52
N GLY A 73 3.29 -0.74 11.70
CA GLY A 73 3.81 -1.78 12.59
C GLY A 73 5.19 -2.20 12.12
N LEU A 74 6.20 -2.10 12.99
CA LEU A 74 7.47 -2.81 12.81
C LEU A 74 7.22 -4.29 13.13
N ASP A 75 6.42 -4.96 12.29
CA ASP A 75 6.27 -6.41 12.37
C ASP A 75 7.52 -7.03 11.73
N ALA A 76 8.22 -7.82 12.55
CA ALA A 76 9.52 -8.42 12.29
C ALA A 76 9.45 -9.61 11.32
#